data_AF-A0A9W7Y845-F1
#
_entry.id   AF-A0A9W7Y845-F1
#
_cell.length_a   1.000
_cell.length_b   1.000
_cell.length_c   1.000
_cell.angle_alpha   90.00
_cell.angle_beta   90.00
_cell.angle_gamma   90.00
#
_symmetry.space_group_name_H-M   'P 1'
#
loop_
_entity.id
_entity.type
_entity.pdbx_description
1 polymer ?
#
loop_
_entity_poly.entity_id
_entity_poly.type
_entity_poly.pdbx_seq_one_letter_code
_entity_poly.pdbx_strand_id
1 'polypeptide(L)'
;MSSNSRIERFLNSLRENLTEGNYYEGHQELRAIASRFVKQKKHDRAIEFLYLGALELCQYNQWGSVADLASFMINIYIDEKVPVTPENKERVFDILEKLSQATEYYPRVYESAIQWTIGEIGRVGDSQMHHFVGCVMRNKGRYKEAEQHFLVGTADSPQILGNMLVEWAVRTDAKDYGMFVARGVLKYLALGWYEAACFCWRGFIARMAAVLPNAVSERSENASLPSKVGPVYYVSSPHELVNFVQLLLLTVERSDGNAASDATRIFDSLRRKYEASFGVNSATVGKLMDLIAEKYFGVVVQHQQSLYDIVNSLFAAPPSLPTITNDVDEDMD
;
A
#
# COMPACT_ATOMS: atom_id res chain seq x y z
N MET A 1 -26.90 -10.57 35.67
CA MET A 1 -26.63 -9.18 35.23
C MET A 1 -25.66 -9.25 34.06
N SER A 2 -26.13 -8.90 32.86
CA SER A 2 -25.37 -9.08 31.61
C SER A 2 -24.04 -8.32 31.66
N SER A 3 -22.99 -8.89 31.08
CA SER A 3 -21.66 -8.27 31.01
C SER A 3 -21.64 -6.90 30.35
N ASN A 4 -22.56 -6.65 29.40
CA ASN A 4 -22.66 -5.37 28.71
C ASN A 4 -23.00 -4.23 29.66
N SER A 5 -23.83 -4.47 30.67
CA SER A 5 -24.23 -3.43 31.62
C SER A 5 -23.09 -2.95 32.52
N ARG A 6 -21.96 -3.66 32.58
CA ARG A 6 -20.79 -3.27 33.39
C ARG A 6 -19.78 -2.47 32.55
N ILE A 7 -19.60 -2.81 31.27
CA ILE A 7 -18.79 -2.02 30.34
C ILE A 7 -19.44 -0.65 30.12
N GLU A 8 -20.76 -0.60 29.90
CA GLU A 8 -21.49 0.67 29.72
C GLU A 8 -21.36 1.61 30.92
N ARG A 9 -21.50 1.09 32.15
CA ARG A 9 -21.33 1.90 33.36
C ARG A 9 -19.92 2.48 33.48
N PHE A 10 -18.91 1.68 33.13
CA PHE A 10 -17.54 2.15 33.11
C PHE A 10 -17.34 3.23 32.05
N LEU A 11 -17.83 3.01 30.83
CA LEU A 11 -17.72 4.01 29.76
C LEU A 11 -18.41 5.33 30.12
N ASN A 12 -19.53 5.29 30.86
CA ASN A 12 -20.14 6.51 31.37
C ASN A 12 -19.25 7.24 32.39
N SER A 13 -18.67 6.51 33.35
CA SER A 13 -17.73 7.10 34.31
C SER A 13 -16.45 7.63 33.62
N LEU A 14 -15.97 6.92 32.60
CA LEU A 14 -14.86 7.38 31.76
C LEU A 14 -15.23 8.69 31.06
N ARG A 15 -16.41 8.79 30.44
CA ARG A 15 -16.86 10.01 29.76
C ARG A 15 -16.91 11.21 30.71
N GLU A 16 -17.34 11.01 31.95
CA GLU A 16 -17.29 12.06 32.99
C GLU A 16 -15.85 12.52 33.22
N ASN A 17 -14.91 11.59 33.47
CA ASN A 17 -13.49 11.90 33.66
C ASN A 17 -12.87 12.62 32.44
N LEU A 18 -13.20 12.20 31.22
CA LEU A 18 -12.70 12.81 29.99
C LEU A 18 -13.28 14.23 29.79
N THR A 19 -14.53 14.46 30.20
CA THR A 19 -15.16 15.80 30.15
C THR A 19 -14.46 16.77 31.11
N GLU A 20 -13.96 16.27 32.24
CA GLU A 20 -13.18 17.05 33.21
C GLU A 20 -11.71 17.26 32.78
N GLY A 21 -11.28 16.71 31.64
CA GLY A 21 -9.91 16.85 31.13
C GLY A 21 -8.91 15.86 31.71
N ASN A 22 -9.35 14.87 32.49
CA ASN A 22 -8.50 13.84 33.11
C ASN A 22 -8.15 12.72 32.13
N TYR A 23 -7.58 13.08 30.97
CA TYR A 23 -7.34 12.17 29.84
C TYR A 23 -6.30 11.10 30.15
N TYR A 24 -5.22 11.47 30.84
CA TYR A 24 -4.14 10.55 31.20
C TYR A 24 -4.65 9.48 32.17
N GLU A 25 -5.37 9.89 33.21
CA GLU A 25 -5.97 9.01 34.21
C GLU A 25 -6.96 8.05 33.55
N GLY A 26 -7.85 8.57 32.69
CA GLY A 26 -8.78 7.76 31.92
C GLY A 26 -8.07 6.71 31.04
N HIS A 27 -6.99 7.10 30.36
CA HIS A 27 -6.16 6.18 29.55
C HIS A 27 -5.48 5.10 30.41
N GLN A 28 -4.89 5.46 31.55
CA GLN A 28 -4.24 4.48 32.43
C GLN A 28 -5.25 3.50 33.04
N GLU A 29 -6.44 3.98 33.40
CA GLU A 29 -7.51 3.14 33.92
C GLU A 29 -7.99 2.14 32.86
N LEU A 30 -8.19 2.59 31.62
CA LEU A 30 -8.50 1.72 30.47
C LEU A 30 -7.46 0.60 30.31
N ARG A 31 -6.17 0.95 30.30
CA ARG A 31 -5.07 -0.04 30.20
C ARG A 31 -5.08 -1.04 31.36
N ALA A 32 -5.28 -0.56 32.59
CA ALA A 32 -5.26 -1.40 33.78
C ALA A 32 -6.42 -2.42 33.77
N ILE A 33 -7.62 -2.00 33.39
CA ILE A 33 -8.80 -2.87 33.31
C ILE A 33 -8.66 -3.89 32.17
N ALA A 34 -8.27 -3.43 30.98
CA ALA A 34 -8.00 -4.32 29.85
C ALA A 34 -6.98 -5.40 30.22
N SER A 35 -5.87 -5.02 30.87
CA SER A 35 -4.84 -5.95 31.35
C SER A 35 -5.39 -6.98 32.34
N ARG A 36 -6.33 -6.57 33.22
CA ARG A 36 -7.03 -7.51 34.12
C ARG A 36 -7.92 -8.48 33.36
N PHE A 37 -8.61 -8.05 32.31
CA PHE A 37 -9.41 -8.93 31.46
C PHE A 37 -8.52 -9.95 30.72
N VAL A 38 -7.39 -9.53 30.17
CA VAL A 38 -6.40 -10.43 29.55
C VAL A 38 -5.89 -11.47 30.55
N LYS A 39 -5.49 -11.05 31.77
CA LYS A 39 -5.07 -11.98 32.84
C LYS A 39 -6.17 -12.98 33.25
N GLN A 40 -7.43 -12.59 33.12
CA GLN A 40 -8.59 -13.45 33.37
C GLN A 40 -9.00 -14.29 32.15
N LYS A 41 -8.24 -14.26 31.06
CA LYS A 41 -8.54 -14.91 29.78
C LYS A 41 -9.89 -14.48 29.17
N LYS A 42 -10.32 -13.25 29.45
CA LYS A 42 -11.53 -12.64 28.90
C LYS A 42 -11.17 -11.75 27.70
N HIS A 43 -10.56 -12.35 26.68
CA HIS A 43 -9.97 -11.63 25.54
C HIS A 43 -11.01 -10.83 24.77
N ASP A 44 -12.17 -11.41 24.45
CA ASP A 44 -13.26 -10.71 23.74
C ASP A 44 -13.71 -9.44 24.48
N ARG A 45 -13.80 -9.51 25.82
CA ARG A 45 -14.14 -8.33 26.64
C ARG A 45 -13.03 -7.31 26.67
N ALA A 46 -11.76 -7.74 26.69
CA ALA A 46 -10.64 -6.81 26.62
C ALA A 46 -10.63 -6.07 25.27
N ILE A 47 -10.89 -6.79 24.18
CA ILE A 47 -10.99 -6.26 22.82
C ILE A 47 -12.10 -5.22 22.72
N GLU A 48 -13.33 -5.59 23.09
CA GLU A 48 -14.49 -4.69 23.06
C GLU A 48 -14.23 -3.44 23.90
N PHE A 49 -13.67 -3.63 25.09
CA PHE A 49 -13.38 -2.53 26.02
C PHE A 49 -12.30 -1.57 25.48
N LEU A 50 -11.21 -2.10 24.92
CA LEU A 50 -10.15 -1.29 24.32
C LEU A 50 -10.65 -0.53 23.08
N TYR A 51 -11.44 -1.19 22.23
CA TYR A 51 -12.06 -0.58 21.06
C TYR A 51 -12.94 0.61 21.46
N LEU A 52 -13.90 0.39 22.36
CA LEU A 52 -14.80 1.46 22.82
C LEU A 52 -14.03 2.58 23.52
N GLY A 53 -13.07 2.26 24.37
CA GLY A 53 -12.23 3.25 25.05
C GLY A 53 -11.40 4.10 24.07
N ALA A 54 -10.85 3.49 23.01
CA ALA A 54 -10.14 4.21 21.96
C ALA A 54 -11.09 5.15 21.20
N LEU A 55 -12.32 4.73 20.90
CA LEU A 55 -13.31 5.58 20.25
C LEU A 55 -13.73 6.79 21.10
N GLU A 56 -13.85 6.63 22.42
CA GLU A 56 -14.11 7.77 23.32
C GLU A 56 -12.95 8.77 23.29
N LEU A 57 -11.70 8.30 23.36
CA LEU A 57 -10.52 9.17 23.33
C LEU A 57 -10.32 9.89 21.99
N CYS A 58 -10.80 9.31 20.88
CA CYS A 58 -10.83 9.99 19.58
C CYS A 58 -11.65 11.29 19.63
N GLN A 59 -12.72 11.37 20.44
CA GLN A 59 -13.57 12.57 20.54
C GLN A 59 -12.82 13.77 21.15
N TYR A 60 -11.74 13.50 21.87
CA TYR A 60 -10.92 14.50 22.57
C TYR A 60 -9.53 14.66 21.94
N ASN A 61 -9.33 14.15 20.71
CA ASN A 61 -8.07 14.22 19.97
C ASN A 61 -6.84 13.66 20.73
N GLN A 62 -7.05 12.69 21.63
CA GLN A 62 -5.98 12.08 22.42
C GLN A 62 -5.24 10.99 21.63
N TRP A 63 -4.67 11.36 20.48
CA TRP A 63 -4.20 10.43 19.45
C TRP A 63 -3.10 9.47 19.92
N GLY A 64 -2.20 9.92 20.80
CA GLY A 64 -1.18 9.05 21.40
C GLY A 64 -1.80 7.93 22.25
N SER A 65 -2.82 8.25 23.06
CA SER A 65 -3.56 7.27 23.85
C SER A 65 -4.42 6.36 22.98
N VAL A 66 -5.08 6.91 21.95
CA VAL A 66 -5.83 6.12 20.95
C VAL A 66 -4.93 5.08 20.30
N ALA A 67 -3.77 5.50 19.79
CA ALA A 67 -2.83 4.60 19.13
C ALA A 67 -2.30 3.53 20.08
N ASP A 68 -2.04 3.89 21.34
CA ASP A 68 -1.60 2.94 22.34
C ASP A 68 -2.67 1.87 22.68
N LEU A 69 -3.92 2.27 22.88
CA LEU A 69 -5.01 1.33 23.14
C LEU A 69 -5.33 0.46 21.91
N ALA A 70 -5.26 1.04 20.72
CA ALA A 70 -5.45 0.33 19.46
C ALA A 70 -4.36 -0.74 19.25
N SER A 71 -3.08 -0.37 19.44
CA SER A 71 -1.98 -1.33 19.39
C SER A 71 -2.13 -2.40 20.47
N PHE A 72 -2.60 -2.07 21.68
CA PHE A 72 -2.86 -3.08 22.71
C PHE A 72 -3.96 -4.05 22.26
N MET A 73 -5.06 -3.55 21.69
CA MET A 73 -6.12 -4.39 21.15
C MET A 73 -5.60 -5.34 20.05
N ILE A 74 -4.82 -4.81 19.11
CA ILE A 74 -4.26 -5.60 18.00
C ILE A 74 -3.21 -6.60 18.51
N ASN A 75 -2.43 -6.28 19.55
CA ASN A 75 -1.52 -7.24 20.15
C ASN A 75 -2.26 -8.41 20.78
N ILE A 76 -3.44 -8.19 21.38
CA ILE A 76 -4.32 -9.30 21.81
C ILE A 76 -4.76 -10.12 20.58
N TYR A 77 -5.05 -9.49 19.43
CA TYR A 77 -5.38 -10.23 18.22
C TYR A 77 -4.24 -11.14 17.75
N ILE A 78 -3.00 -10.65 17.81
CA ILE A 78 -1.79 -11.41 17.45
C ILE A 78 -1.56 -12.55 18.44
N ASP A 79 -1.54 -12.26 19.73
CA ASP A 79 -1.20 -13.23 20.78
C ASP A 79 -2.22 -14.37 20.86
N GLU A 80 -3.51 -14.04 20.71
CA GLU A 80 -4.62 -15.00 20.80
C GLU A 80 -5.06 -15.56 19.44
N LYS A 81 -4.36 -15.21 18.35
CA LYS A 81 -4.66 -15.67 16.98
C LYS A 81 -6.12 -15.42 16.60
N VAL A 82 -6.56 -14.19 16.83
CA VAL A 82 -7.93 -13.77 16.51
C VAL A 82 -8.09 -13.75 14.99
N PRO A 83 -9.08 -14.44 14.43
CA PRO A 83 -9.24 -14.55 12.98
C PRO A 83 -9.58 -13.19 12.32
N VAL A 84 -9.12 -13.01 11.08
CA VAL A 84 -9.40 -11.84 10.24
C VAL A 84 -10.82 -11.92 9.68
N THR A 85 -11.82 -11.69 10.54
CA THR A 85 -13.24 -11.62 10.18
C THR A 85 -13.63 -10.19 9.80
N PRO A 86 -14.76 -9.98 9.08
CA PRO A 86 -15.28 -8.64 8.82
C PRO A 86 -15.46 -7.81 10.10
N GLU A 87 -16.01 -8.39 11.17
CA GLU A 87 -16.25 -7.72 12.45
C GLU A 87 -14.95 -7.25 13.12
N ASN A 88 -13.91 -8.10 13.14
CA ASN A 88 -12.62 -7.73 13.72
C ASN A 88 -11.90 -6.67 12.88
N LYS A 89 -12.03 -6.74 11.54
CA LYS A 89 -11.50 -5.72 10.64
C LYS A 89 -12.20 -4.39 10.81
N GLU A 90 -13.52 -4.38 10.95
CA GLU A 90 -14.32 -3.16 11.15
C GLU A 90 -13.84 -2.36 12.36
N ARG A 91 -13.61 -3.02 13.50
CA ARG A 91 -13.04 -2.36 14.70
C ARG A 91 -11.70 -1.67 14.44
N VAL A 92 -10.83 -2.31 13.66
CA VAL A 92 -9.52 -1.75 13.31
C VAL A 92 -9.67 -0.60 12.30
N PHE A 93 -10.55 -0.75 11.30
CA PHE A 93 -10.82 0.30 10.31
C PHE A 93 -11.39 1.56 10.96
N ASP A 94 -12.34 1.43 11.87
CA ASP A 94 -12.94 2.58 12.56
C ASP A 94 -11.91 3.42 13.31
N ILE A 95 -10.97 2.76 13.99
CA ILE A 95 -9.90 3.43 14.71
C ILE A 95 -8.93 4.06 13.73
N LEU A 96 -8.48 3.33 12.71
CA LEU A 96 -7.53 3.85 11.72
C LEU A 96 -8.13 5.05 10.97
N GLU A 97 -9.40 5.00 10.56
CA GLU A 97 -10.05 6.13 9.88
C GLU A 97 -9.96 7.41 10.72
N LYS A 98 -10.25 7.32 12.02
CA LYS A 98 -10.13 8.46 12.95
C LYS A 98 -8.67 8.89 13.12
N LEU A 99 -7.77 7.94 13.31
CA LEU A 99 -6.34 8.19 13.51
C LEU A 99 -5.65 8.74 12.25
N SER A 100 -6.25 8.61 11.06
CA SER A 100 -5.72 9.15 9.81
C SER A 100 -5.54 10.68 9.83
N GLN A 101 -6.17 11.37 10.80
CA GLN A 101 -5.99 12.80 11.04
C GLN A 101 -4.66 13.12 11.76
N ALA A 102 -4.09 12.15 12.49
CA ALA A 102 -2.87 12.29 13.28
C ALA A 102 -1.73 11.41 12.73
N THR A 103 -1.00 11.97 11.76
CA THR A 103 -0.02 11.22 10.96
C THR A 103 1.16 10.64 11.74
N GLU A 104 1.51 11.22 12.89
CA GLU A 104 2.64 10.75 13.71
C GLU A 104 2.38 9.39 14.37
N TYR A 105 1.14 9.11 14.76
CA TYR A 105 0.78 7.87 15.46
C TYR A 105 0.23 6.79 14.52
N TYR A 106 -0.14 7.16 13.30
CA TYR A 106 -0.75 6.28 12.32
C TYR A 106 0.10 5.03 11.99
N PRO A 107 1.44 5.14 11.76
CA PRO A 107 2.32 3.99 11.52
C PRO A 107 2.23 2.89 12.55
N ARG A 108 2.28 3.28 13.84
CA ARG A 108 2.24 2.35 14.95
C ARG A 108 1.03 1.42 14.91
N VAL A 109 -0.14 1.91 14.48
CA VAL A 109 -1.38 1.13 14.49
C VAL A 109 -1.53 0.31 13.23
N TYR A 110 -1.31 0.89 12.03
CA TYR A 110 -1.49 0.11 10.80
C TYR A 110 -0.42 -0.98 10.65
N GLU A 111 0.82 -0.75 11.11
CA GLU A 111 1.87 -1.78 11.04
C GLU A 111 1.52 -2.99 11.90
N SER A 112 1.03 -2.76 13.13
CA SER A 112 0.49 -3.85 13.97
C SER A 112 -0.71 -4.53 13.32
N ALA A 113 -1.62 -3.78 12.68
CA ALA A 113 -2.78 -4.35 12.00
C ALA A 113 -2.36 -5.24 10.81
N ILE A 114 -1.40 -4.79 10.01
CA ILE A 114 -0.84 -5.59 8.91
C ILE A 114 -0.15 -6.83 9.47
N GLN A 115 0.68 -6.71 10.52
CA GLN A 115 1.32 -7.85 11.17
C GLN A 115 0.31 -8.89 11.66
N TRP A 116 -0.78 -8.45 12.29
CA TRP A 116 -1.88 -9.33 12.68
C TRP A 116 -2.44 -10.09 11.47
N THR A 117 -2.77 -9.38 10.39
CA THR A 117 -3.32 -10.04 9.20
C THR A 117 -2.31 -10.99 8.56
N ILE A 118 -1.01 -10.66 8.56
CA ILE A 118 0.03 -11.55 8.06
C ILE A 118 0.05 -12.87 8.83
N GLY A 119 -0.07 -12.80 10.15
CA GLY A 119 -0.08 -13.98 11.03
C GLY A 119 -1.22 -14.96 10.73
N GLU A 120 -2.39 -14.44 10.31
CA GLU A 120 -3.62 -15.24 10.20
C GLU A 120 -4.00 -15.66 8.78
N ILE A 121 -3.78 -14.81 7.77
CA ILE A 121 -4.26 -15.08 6.39
C ILE A 121 -3.14 -15.24 5.36
N GLY A 122 -1.89 -15.00 5.75
CA GLY A 122 -0.73 -15.35 4.93
C GLY A 122 0.22 -14.18 4.65
N ARG A 123 1.19 -14.45 3.78
CA ARG A 123 2.49 -13.74 3.74
C ARG A 123 2.45 -12.22 3.61
N VAL A 124 1.43 -11.67 2.95
CA VAL A 124 1.32 -10.22 2.70
C VAL A 124 0.15 -9.58 3.44
N GLY A 125 -0.60 -10.31 4.26
CA GLY A 125 -1.73 -9.76 5.02
C GLY A 125 -2.99 -9.49 4.19
N ASP A 126 -3.90 -8.68 4.73
CA ASP A 126 -5.26 -8.48 4.19
C ASP A 126 -5.29 -7.42 3.10
N SER A 127 -5.85 -7.78 1.95
CA SER A 127 -5.89 -6.88 0.79
C SER A 127 -6.78 -5.66 0.99
N GLN A 128 -7.85 -5.75 1.79
CA GLN A 128 -8.70 -4.60 2.11
C GLN A 128 -7.98 -3.65 3.07
N MET A 129 -7.26 -4.20 4.06
CA MET A 129 -6.43 -3.42 4.97
C MET A 129 -5.33 -2.67 4.21
N HIS A 130 -4.62 -3.34 3.31
CA HIS A 130 -3.65 -2.70 2.43
C HIS A 130 -4.29 -1.62 1.57
N HIS A 131 -5.41 -1.90 0.90
CA HIS A 131 -6.10 -0.89 0.09
C HIS A 131 -6.47 0.36 0.90
N PHE A 132 -7.04 0.17 2.09
CA PHE A 132 -7.42 1.26 2.99
C PHE A 132 -6.21 2.11 3.38
N VAL A 133 -5.12 1.49 3.86
CA VAL A 133 -3.89 2.19 4.24
C VAL A 133 -3.29 2.92 3.04
N GLY A 134 -3.27 2.29 1.86
CA GLY A 134 -2.81 2.90 0.62
C GLY A 134 -3.57 4.18 0.26
N CYS A 135 -4.90 4.16 0.40
CA CYS A 135 -5.75 5.34 0.18
C CYS A 135 -5.43 6.47 1.17
N VAL A 136 -5.25 6.16 2.46
CA VAL A 136 -4.84 7.16 3.44
C VAL A 136 -3.45 7.75 3.11
N MET A 137 -2.47 6.90 2.79
CA MET A 137 -1.11 7.35 2.44
C MET A 137 -1.10 8.24 1.20
N ARG A 138 -1.87 7.89 0.17
CA ARG A 138 -2.05 8.72 -1.03
C ARG A 138 -2.61 10.10 -0.67
N ASN A 139 -3.66 10.16 0.15
CA ASN A 139 -4.30 11.42 0.55
C ASN A 139 -3.35 12.32 1.35
N LYS A 140 -2.37 11.75 2.06
CA LYS A 140 -1.29 12.48 2.75
C LYS A 140 -0.08 12.78 1.86
N GLY A 141 -0.12 12.40 0.58
CA GLY A 141 0.98 12.59 -0.37
C GLY A 141 2.19 11.69 -0.10
N ARG A 142 2.04 10.62 0.69
CA ARG A 142 3.08 9.60 0.97
C ARG A 142 3.05 8.53 -0.13
N TYR A 143 3.30 8.94 -1.36
CA TYR A 143 3.07 8.10 -2.55
C TYR A 143 3.93 6.83 -2.61
N LYS A 144 5.16 6.87 -2.09
CA LYS A 144 6.05 5.70 -2.01
C LYS A 144 5.45 4.56 -1.19
N GLU A 145 4.85 4.91 -0.05
CA GLU A 145 4.24 3.94 0.86
C GLU A 145 2.89 3.47 0.32
N ALA A 146 2.09 4.42 -0.18
CA ALA A 146 0.82 4.10 -0.84
C ALA A 146 1.00 3.07 -1.98
N GLU A 147 2.05 3.23 -2.79
CA GLU A 147 2.41 2.29 -3.85
C GLU A 147 2.57 0.86 -3.32
N GLN A 148 3.31 0.65 -2.23
CA GLN A 148 3.55 -0.68 -1.66
C GLN A 148 2.24 -1.34 -1.21
N HIS A 149 1.37 -0.57 -0.57
CA HIS A 149 0.07 -1.04 -0.14
C HIS A 149 -0.85 -1.36 -1.33
N PHE A 150 -0.88 -0.52 -2.38
CA PHE A 150 -1.70 -0.80 -3.55
C PHE A 150 -1.24 -2.02 -4.33
N LEU A 151 0.06 -2.34 -4.32
CA LEU A 151 0.56 -3.55 -4.99
C LEU A 151 -0.11 -4.80 -4.44
N VAL A 152 -0.37 -4.92 -3.13
CA VAL A 152 -1.00 -6.11 -2.52
C VAL A 152 -2.44 -5.86 -2.04
N GLY A 153 -3.07 -4.79 -2.51
CA GLY A 153 -4.42 -4.41 -2.11
C GLY A 153 -5.53 -5.15 -2.88
N THR A 154 -6.74 -4.59 -2.90
CA THR A 154 -7.90 -5.16 -3.61
C THR A 154 -7.80 -5.02 -5.13
N ALA A 155 -8.79 -5.55 -5.84
CA ALA A 155 -8.91 -5.42 -7.30
C ALA A 155 -9.04 -3.96 -7.78
N ASP A 156 -9.45 -3.02 -6.92
CA ASP A 156 -9.54 -1.60 -7.24
C ASP A 156 -8.20 -0.87 -7.11
N SER A 157 -7.28 -1.40 -6.29
CA SER A 157 -5.98 -0.79 -6.00
C SER A 157 -5.14 -0.47 -7.24
N PRO A 158 -5.05 -1.33 -8.27
CA PRO A 158 -4.22 -1.04 -9.44
C PRO A 158 -4.67 0.23 -10.17
N GLN A 159 -5.97 0.42 -10.37
CA GLN A 159 -6.48 1.62 -11.05
C GLN A 159 -6.20 2.89 -10.23
N ILE A 160 -6.35 2.81 -8.90
CA ILE A 160 -6.02 3.92 -7.99
C ILE A 160 -4.51 4.22 -8.02
N LEU A 161 -3.66 3.19 -8.03
CA LEU A 161 -2.22 3.34 -8.19
C LEU A 161 -1.88 4.05 -9.49
N GLY A 162 -2.50 3.66 -10.61
CA GLY A 162 -2.35 4.33 -11.90
C GLY A 162 -2.66 5.83 -11.83
N ASN A 163 -3.79 6.19 -11.23
CA ASN A 163 -4.18 7.59 -11.02
C ASN A 163 -3.16 8.34 -10.15
N MET A 164 -2.73 7.73 -9.04
CA MET A 164 -1.76 8.31 -8.09
C MET A 164 -0.40 8.54 -8.74
N LEU A 165 0.04 7.67 -9.65
CA LEU A 165 1.34 7.80 -10.32
C LEU A 165 1.40 9.06 -11.20
N VAL A 166 0.28 9.49 -11.79
CA VAL A 166 0.20 10.80 -12.47
C VAL A 166 0.28 11.94 -11.47
N GLU A 167 -0.44 11.85 -10.34
CA GLU A 167 -0.37 12.87 -9.26
C GLU A 167 1.04 13.04 -8.72
N TRP A 168 1.76 11.93 -8.57
CA TRP A 168 3.15 11.93 -8.14
C TRP A 168 4.06 12.56 -9.20
N ALA A 169 3.94 12.16 -10.47
CA ALA A 169 4.71 12.72 -11.57
C ALA A 169 4.55 14.25 -11.67
N VAL A 170 3.32 14.75 -11.60
CA VAL A 170 2.99 16.19 -11.58
C VAL A 170 3.66 16.88 -10.40
N ARG A 171 3.53 16.32 -9.19
CA ARG A 171 4.05 16.94 -7.96
C ARG A 171 5.59 17.06 -7.96
N THR A 172 6.27 16.13 -8.63
CA THR A 172 7.74 16.13 -8.72
C THR A 172 8.28 16.82 -9.98
N ASP A 173 7.42 17.44 -10.80
CA ASP A 173 7.78 18.03 -12.09
C ASP A 173 8.59 17.07 -12.98
N ALA A 174 8.07 15.85 -13.13
CA ALA A 174 8.75 14.79 -13.84
C ALA A 174 8.87 15.09 -15.35
N LYS A 175 10.08 14.99 -15.89
CA LYS A 175 10.31 15.13 -17.35
C LYS A 175 9.58 14.08 -18.17
N ASP A 176 9.59 12.83 -17.72
CA ASP A 176 8.89 11.72 -18.38
C ASP A 176 7.98 11.00 -17.37
N TYR A 177 6.67 11.12 -17.59
CA TYR A 177 5.66 10.49 -16.72
C TYR A 177 5.69 8.96 -16.82
N GLY A 178 6.30 8.42 -17.88
CA GLY A 178 6.52 6.99 -18.05
C GLY A 178 7.45 6.39 -16.99
N MET A 179 8.33 7.20 -16.37
CA MET A 179 9.11 6.76 -15.20
C MET A 179 8.21 6.36 -14.03
N PHE A 180 7.01 6.93 -13.93
CA PHE A 180 6.05 6.67 -12.85
C PHE A 180 5.15 5.50 -13.18
N VAL A 181 4.52 5.44 -14.36
CA VAL A 181 3.65 4.30 -14.73
C VAL A 181 4.41 2.97 -14.76
N ALA A 182 5.69 2.99 -15.15
CA ALA A 182 6.56 1.82 -15.08
C ALA A 182 6.67 1.26 -13.66
N ARG A 183 6.61 2.09 -12.61
CA ARG A 183 6.70 1.62 -11.21
C ARG A 183 5.59 0.64 -10.88
N GLY A 184 4.35 0.97 -11.22
CA GLY A 184 3.19 0.11 -10.98
C GLY A 184 3.11 -1.05 -11.97
N VAL A 185 3.19 -0.74 -13.27
CA VAL A 185 2.99 -1.74 -14.33
C VAL A 185 4.06 -2.83 -14.29
N LEU A 186 5.35 -2.47 -14.22
CA LEU A 186 6.42 -3.47 -14.22
C LEU A 186 6.37 -4.36 -12.97
N LYS A 187 6.02 -3.80 -11.81
CA LYS A 187 5.87 -4.59 -10.57
C LYS A 187 4.70 -5.56 -10.67
N TYR A 188 3.53 -5.13 -11.14
CA TYR A 188 2.40 -6.04 -11.34
C TYR A 188 2.73 -7.14 -12.37
N LEU A 189 3.41 -6.80 -13.46
CA LEU A 189 3.87 -7.79 -14.43
C LEU A 189 4.85 -8.77 -13.78
N ALA A 190 5.87 -8.30 -13.07
CA ALA A 190 6.85 -9.15 -12.38
C ALA A 190 6.19 -10.11 -11.36
N LEU A 191 5.09 -9.70 -10.73
CA LEU A 191 4.29 -10.57 -9.85
C LEU A 191 3.47 -11.63 -10.61
N GLY A 192 3.28 -11.45 -11.92
CA GLY A 192 2.41 -12.29 -12.75
C GLY A 192 0.97 -11.80 -12.82
N TRP A 193 0.69 -10.58 -12.39
CA TRP A 193 -0.65 -10.02 -12.30
C TRP A 193 -0.94 -9.11 -13.49
N TYR A 194 -1.01 -9.71 -14.68
CA TYR A 194 -1.24 -8.99 -15.94
C TYR A 194 -2.51 -8.11 -15.93
N GLU A 195 -3.61 -8.60 -15.37
CA GLU A 195 -4.87 -7.83 -15.30
C GLU A 195 -4.72 -6.59 -14.41
N ALA A 196 -4.05 -6.72 -13.26
CA ALA A 196 -3.73 -5.58 -12.40
C ALA A 196 -2.83 -4.56 -13.12
N ALA A 197 -1.82 -5.04 -13.85
CA ALA A 197 -0.96 -4.18 -14.67
C ALA A 197 -1.77 -3.39 -15.71
N CYS A 198 -2.75 -4.02 -16.36
CA CYS A 198 -3.66 -3.36 -17.30
C CYS A 198 -4.56 -2.32 -16.61
N PHE A 199 -5.13 -2.63 -15.43
CA PHE A 199 -5.94 -1.66 -14.68
C PHE A 199 -5.11 -0.45 -14.22
N CYS A 200 -3.87 -0.68 -13.76
CA CYS A 200 -2.93 0.38 -13.44
C CYS A 200 -2.63 1.28 -14.66
N TRP A 201 -2.35 0.68 -15.81
CA TRP A 201 -2.17 1.40 -17.06
C TRP A 201 -3.39 2.24 -17.43
N ARG A 202 -4.60 1.65 -17.40
CA ARG A 202 -5.84 2.35 -17.78
C ARG A 202 -6.13 3.54 -16.86
N GLY A 203 -5.96 3.38 -15.55
CA GLY A 203 -6.09 4.48 -14.59
C GLY A 203 -5.09 5.60 -14.91
N PHE A 204 -3.82 5.22 -15.11
CA PHE A 204 -2.76 6.17 -15.44
C PHE A 204 -3.04 6.95 -16.72
N ILE A 205 -3.31 6.28 -17.85
CA ILE A 205 -3.47 6.96 -19.14
C ILE A 205 -4.72 7.83 -19.19
N ALA A 206 -5.83 7.41 -18.55
CA ALA A 206 -7.03 8.23 -18.44
C ALA A 206 -6.76 9.50 -17.63
N ARG A 207 -6.05 9.38 -16.50
CA ARG A 207 -5.66 10.54 -15.69
C ARG A 207 -4.66 11.44 -16.41
N MET A 208 -3.69 10.87 -17.13
CA MET A 208 -2.72 11.64 -17.90
C MET A 208 -3.38 12.41 -19.03
N ALA A 209 -4.31 11.80 -19.78
CA ALA A 209 -5.07 12.47 -20.83
C ALA A 209 -5.89 13.65 -20.27
N ALA A 210 -6.41 13.53 -19.05
CA ALA A 210 -7.12 14.63 -18.40
C ALA A 210 -6.20 15.79 -17.97
N VAL A 211 -4.95 15.50 -17.56
CA VAL A 211 -3.98 16.51 -17.10
C VAL A 211 -3.20 17.13 -18.27
N LEU A 212 -2.89 16.35 -19.30
CA LEU A 212 -2.10 16.72 -20.47
C LEU A 212 -2.82 16.33 -21.78
N PRO A 213 -3.98 16.95 -22.09
CA PRO A 213 -4.82 16.53 -23.21
C PRO A 213 -4.14 16.60 -24.58
N ASN A 214 -3.23 17.55 -24.76
CA ASN A 214 -2.50 17.71 -26.02
C ASN A 214 -1.36 16.69 -26.18
N ALA A 215 -0.96 16.02 -25.09
CA ALA A 215 0.14 15.06 -25.12
C ALA A 215 -0.32 13.64 -25.46
N VAL A 216 -1.61 13.33 -25.30
CA VAL A 216 -2.16 11.98 -25.48
C VAL A 216 -3.11 11.97 -26.67
N SER A 217 -2.82 11.13 -27.66
CA SER A 217 -3.66 10.95 -28.84
C SER A 217 -4.03 9.47 -29.00
N GLU A 218 -5.33 9.16 -28.98
CA GLU A 218 -5.80 7.81 -29.26
C GLU A 218 -5.58 7.47 -30.74
N ARG A 219 -4.98 6.31 -31.02
CA ARG A 219 -4.76 5.79 -32.36
C ARG A 219 -5.96 4.92 -32.74
N SER A 220 -6.96 5.56 -33.34
CA SER A 220 -8.13 4.87 -33.91
C SER A 220 -7.77 4.35 -35.31
N GLU A 221 -7.01 3.27 -35.39
CA GLU A 221 -6.79 2.57 -36.66
C GLU A 221 -7.20 1.12 -36.56
N ASN A 222 -8.32 0.83 -37.24
CA ASN A 222 -8.97 -0.46 -37.43
C ASN A 222 -9.48 -1.12 -36.15
N ALA A 223 -10.66 -1.76 -36.25
CA ALA A 223 -11.28 -2.51 -35.17
C ALA A 223 -10.34 -3.64 -34.72
N SER A 224 -9.41 -3.33 -33.83
CA SER A 224 -8.48 -4.26 -33.25
C SER A 224 -9.28 -5.21 -32.37
N LEU A 225 -8.84 -6.48 -32.36
CA LEU A 225 -9.37 -7.49 -31.45
C LEU A 225 -9.42 -6.92 -30.02
N PRO A 226 -10.42 -7.29 -29.21
CA PRO A 226 -10.54 -6.78 -27.84
C PRO A 226 -9.23 -6.99 -27.07
N SER A 227 -8.57 -5.90 -26.67
CA SER A 227 -7.34 -5.95 -25.86
C SER A 227 -7.67 -5.63 -24.41
N LYS A 228 -7.07 -6.37 -23.48
CA LYS A 228 -7.09 -6.06 -22.05
C LYS A 228 -6.29 -4.79 -21.73
N VAL A 229 -5.46 -4.28 -22.63
CA VAL A 229 -4.78 -2.98 -22.43
C VAL A 229 -5.75 -1.83 -22.65
N GLY A 230 -6.77 -2.00 -23.50
CA GLY A 230 -7.69 -0.95 -23.94
C GLY A 230 -7.24 -0.31 -25.26
N PRO A 231 -7.73 0.91 -25.58
CA PRO A 231 -7.32 1.62 -26.78
C PRO A 231 -5.82 1.87 -26.81
N VAL A 232 -5.27 1.95 -28.03
CA VAL A 232 -3.86 2.26 -28.24
C VAL A 232 -3.69 3.78 -28.24
N TYR A 233 -2.81 4.30 -27.41
CA TYR A 233 -2.50 5.73 -27.33
C TYR A 233 -1.09 6.00 -27.81
N TYR A 234 -0.92 7.08 -28.56
CA TYR A 234 0.38 7.69 -28.81
C TYR A 234 0.54 8.86 -27.85
N VAL A 235 1.65 8.86 -27.11
CA VAL A 235 1.99 9.95 -26.20
C VAL A 235 3.20 10.70 -26.77
N SER A 236 3.08 12.01 -26.92
CA SER A 236 4.13 12.85 -27.50
C SER A 236 5.33 13.03 -26.57
N SER A 237 6.45 13.49 -27.14
CA SER A 237 7.61 13.96 -26.38
C SER A 237 7.18 14.98 -25.31
N PRO A 238 7.77 14.96 -24.10
CA PRO A 238 8.92 14.16 -23.64
C PRO A 238 8.58 12.78 -23.03
N HIS A 239 7.36 12.25 -23.20
CA HIS A 239 6.86 11.11 -22.42
C HIS A 239 7.04 9.75 -23.09
N GLU A 240 8.22 9.49 -23.65
CA GLU A 240 8.48 8.30 -24.48
C GLU A 240 8.34 6.99 -23.70
N LEU A 241 8.66 6.99 -22.40
CA LEU A 241 8.53 5.81 -21.55
C LEU A 241 7.07 5.39 -21.34
N VAL A 242 6.10 6.30 -21.53
CA VAL A 242 4.66 5.94 -21.50
C VAL A 242 4.32 5.03 -22.66
N ASN A 243 4.86 5.31 -23.86
CA ASN A 243 4.70 4.46 -25.03
C ASN A 243 5.39 3.10 -24.82
N PHE A 244 6.58 3.08 -24.22
CA PHE A 244 7.27 1.84 -23.86
C PHE A 244 6.40 0.94 -22.98
N VAL A 245 5.80 1.48 -21.91
CA VAL A 245 4.98 0.69 -20.98
C VAL A 245 3.76 0.08 -21.68
N GLN A 246 3.10 0.84 -22.56
CA GLN A 246 1.97 0.34 -23.34
C GLN A 246 2.39 -0.77 -24.31
N LEU A 247 3.49 -0.57 -25.04
CA LEU A 247 4.04 -1.56 -25.97
C LEU A 247 4.44 -2.84 -25.24
N LEU A 248 5.01 -2.72 -24.04
CA LEU A 248 5.33 -3.86 -23.20
C LEU A 248 4.07 -4.66 -22.81
N LEU A 249 3.00 -3.99 -22.38
CA LEU A 249 1.73 -4.65 -22.05
C LEU A 249 1.12 -5.39 -23.25
N LEU A 250 1.15 -4.77 -24.44
CA LEU A 250 0.70 -5.40 -25.69
C LEU A 250 1.59 -6.58 -26.09
N THR A 251 2.90 -6.50 -25.82
CA THR A 251 3.84 -7.59 -26.08
C THR A 251 3.60 -8.77 -25.15
N VAL A 252 3.33 -8.51 -23.86
CA VAL A 252 2.94 -9.54 -22.89
C VAL A 252 1.62 -10.20 -23.27
N GLU A 253 0.63 -9.43 -23.74
CA GLU A 253 -0.67 -9.95 -24.20
C GLU A 253 -0.53 -10.97 -25.34
N ARG A 254 0.45 -10.75 -26.22
CA ARG A 254 0.74 -11.59 -27.39
C ARG A 254 1.71 -12.73 -27.10
N SER A 255 2.24 -12.80 -25.88
CA SER A 255 3.21 -13.83 -25.55
C SER A 255 2.55 -15.21 -25.53
N ASP A 256 3.22 -16.18 -26.13
CA ASP A 256 2.89 -17.60 -26.12
C ASP A 256 3.73 -18.39 -25.09
N GLY A 257 4.55 -17.71 -24.29
CA GLY A 257 5.45 -18.33 -23.32
C GLY A 257 6.69 -18.99 -23.93
N ASN A 258 6.93 -18.82 -25.23
CA ASN A 258 8.06 -19.43 -25.92
C ASN A 258 9.21 -18.42 -26.11
N ALA A 259 10.40 -18.78 -25.64
CA ALA A 259 11.60 -17.94 -25.77
C ALA A 259 12.00 -17.65 -27.22
N ALA A 260 11.55 -18.45 -28.19
CA ALA A 260 11.84 -18.27 -29.61
C ALA A 260 10.78 -17.44 -30.37
N SER A 261 9.67 -17.05 -29.72
CA SER A 261 8.57 -16.37 -30.40
C SER A 261 8.86 -14.92 -30.77
N ASP A 262 8.08 -14.40 -31.71
CA ASP A 262 8.21 -13.00 -32.14
C ASP A 262 7.92 -12.02 -30.99
N ALA A 263 7.01 -12.37 -30.07
CA ALA A 263 6.72 -11.58 -28.88
C ALA A 263 7.97 -11.45 -27.98
N THR A 264 8.71 -12.53 -27.77
CA THR A 264 9.98 -12.52 -27.01
C THR A 264 11.02 -11.63 -27.69
N ARG A 265 11.16 -11.70 -29.02
CA ARG A 265 12.08 -10.83 -29.77
C ARG A 265 11.72 -9.35 -29.65
N ILE A 266 10.42 -9.03 -29.66
CA ILE A 266 9.91 -7.66 -29.44
C ILE A 266 10.23 -7.22 -28.03
N PHE A 267 10.00 -8.07 -27.02
CA PHE A 267 10.33 -7.79 -25.62
C PHE A 267 11.83 -7.44 -25.47
N ASP A 268 12.73 -8.23 -26.04
CA ASP A 268 14.18 -7.97 -26.01
C ASP A 268 14.55 -6.67 -26.74
N SER A 269 13.86 -6.34 -27.82
CA SER A 269 14.04 -5.07 -28.53
C SER A 269 13.60 -3.87 -27.69
N LEU A 270 12.46 -3.99 -26.98
CA LEU A 270 11.96 -2.95 -26.08
C LEU A 270 12.93 -2.75 -24.91
N ARG A 271 13.39 -3.84 -24.28
CA ARG A 271 14.39 -3.79 -23.21
C ARG A 271 15.65 -3.04 -23.65
N ARG A 272 16.29 -3.47 -24.74
CA ARG A 272 17.52 -2.85 -25.26
C ARG A 272 17.36 -1.37 -25.60
N LYS A 273 16.18 -0.98 -26.08
CA LYS A 273 15.91 0.41 -26.47
C LYS A 273 15.67 1.34 -25.27
N TYR A 274 14.92 0.89 -24.27
CA TYR A 274 14.38 1.79 -23.24
C TYR A 274 14.96 1.59 -21.83
N GLU A 275 15.67 0.49 -21.53
CA GLU A 275 16.18 0.24 -20.17
C GLU A 275 17.11 1.37 -19.69
N ALA A 276 18.02 1.83 -20.54
CA ALA A 276 18.93 2.94 -20.23
C ALA A 276 18.21 4.28 -20.02
N SER A 277 17.03 4.48 -20.62
CA SER A 277 16.23 5.71 -20.46
C SER A 277 15.70 5.90 -19.04
N PHE A 278 15.75 4.87 -18.19
CA PHE A 278 15.39 4.97 -16.77
C PHE A 278 16.52 5.55 -15.88
N GLY A 279 17.70 5.82 -16.45
CA GLY A 279 18.81 6.46 -15.74
C GLY A 279 19.24 5.71 -14.48
N VAL A 280 19.20 6.39 -13.33
CA VAL A 280 19.55 5.79 -12.03
C VAL A 280 18.71 4.56 -11.65
N ASN A 281 17.53 4.41 -12.25
CA ASN A 281 16.63 3.27 -12.01
C ASN A 281 16.84 2.11 -13.01
N SER A 282 17.77 2.22 -13.96
CA SER A 282 18.00 1.21 -15.01
C SER A 282 18.24 -0.18 -14.43
N ALA A 283 19.03 -0.30 -13.35
CA ALA A 283 19.30 -1.59 -12.72
C ALA A 283 18.05 -2.23 -12.09
N THR A 284 17.20 -1.42 -11.43
CA THR A 284 15.94 -1.90 -10.86
C THR A 284 14.96 -2.33 -11.95
N VAL A 285 14.89 -1.56 -13.04
CA VAL A 285 14.07 -1.91 -14.20
C VAL A 285 14.58 -3.18 -14.88
N GLY A 286 15.90 -3.34 -15.04
CA GLY A 286 16.51 -4.56 -15.57
C GLY A 286 16.09 -5.80 -14.78
N LYS A 287 16.16 -5.75 -13.44
CA LYS A 287 15.69 -6.85 -12.57
C LYS A 287 14.20 -7.14 -12.75
N LEU A 288 13.36 -6.11 -12.88
CA LEU A 288 11.93 -6.30 -13.15
C LEU A 288 11.69 -6.92 -14.52
N MET A 289 12.43 -6.50 -15.54
CA MET A 289 12.36 -7.07 -16.88
C MET A 289 12.80 -8.54 -16.89
N ASP A 290 13.82 -8.93 -16.12
CA ASP A 290 14.22 -10.33 -15.97
C ASP A 290 13.07 -11.19 -15.40
N LEU A 291 12.41 -10.72 -14.34
CA LEU A 291 11.23 -11.40 -13.77
C LEU A 291 10.07 -11.51 -14.77
N ILE A 292 9.84 -10.46 -15.55
CA ILE A 292 8.80 -10.45 -16.59
C ILE A 292 9.14 -11.45 -17.72
N ALA A 293 10.42 -11.53 -18.11
CA ALA A 293 10.92 -12.47 -19.10
C ALA A 293 10.66 -13.93 -18.69
N GLU A 294 10.97 -14.26 -17.43
CA GLU A 294 10.67 -15.58 -16.86
C GLU A 294 9.17 -15.87 -16.80
N LYS A 295 8.38 -14.88 -16.38
CA LYS A 295 6.95 -15.07 -16.12
C LYS A 295 6.14 -15.27 -17.40
N TYR A 296 6.45 -14.54 -18.46
CA TYR A 296 5.61 -14.48 -19.66
C TYR A 296 6.27 -15.00 -20.92
N PHE A 297 7.60 -15.09 -21.00
CA PHE A 297 8.31 -15.37 -22.25
C PHE A 297 9.13 -16.68 -22.21
N GLY A 298 9.12 -17.40 -21.09
CA GLY A 298 9.85 -18.67 -20.94
C GLY A 298 11.38 -18.52 -20.98
N VAL A 299 11.88 -17.29 -20.81
CA VAL A 299 13.32 -16.99 -20.74
C VAL A 299 13.80 -17.30 -19.34
N VAL A 300 14.79 -18.18 -19.20
CA VAL A 300 15.37 -18.52 -17.90
C VAL A 300 16.51 -17.54 -17.59
N VAL A 301 16.42 -16.79 -16.49
CA VAL A 301 17.46 -15.86 -16.07
C VAL A 301 18.19 -16.41 -14.86
N GLN A 302 19.52 -16.41 -14.90
CA GLN A 302 20.32 -16.78 -13.73
C GLN A 302 20.31 -15.64 -12.71
N HIS A 303 19.66 -15.87 -11.59
CA HIS A 303 19.58 -14.91 -10.50
C HIS A 303 20.67 -15.16 -9.46
N GLN A 304 21.42 -14.11 -9.08
CA GLN A 304 22.36 -14.17 -7.95
C GLN A 304 21.65 -14.18 -6.58
N GLN A 305 20.43 -13.65 -6.52
CA GLN A 305 19.55 -13.62 -5.34
C GLN A 305 18.35 -14.52 -5.58
N SER A 306 17.76 -15.08 -4.52
CA SER A 306 16.52 -15.86 -4.68
C SER A 306 15.41 -14.98 -5.21
N LEU A 307 14.57 -15.50 -6.11
CA LEU A 307 13.35 -14.83 -6.58
C LEU A 307 12.48 -14.34 -5.41
N TYR A 308 12.50 -15.08 -4.31
CA TYR A 308 11.84 -14.70 -3.06
C TYR A 308 12.35 -13.37 -2.49
N ASP A 309 13.67 -13.16 -2.44
CA ASP A 309 14.27 -11.94 -1.91
C ASP A 309 14.00 -10.74 -2.84
N ILE A 310 13.99 -10.99 -4.15
CA ILE A 310 13.66 -9.97 -5.14
C ILE A 310 12.20 -9.55 -4.97
N VAL A 311 11.27 -10.50 -4.92
CA VAL A 311 9.84 -10.20 -4.70
C VAL A 311 9.62 -9.48 -3.37
N ASN A 312 10.29 -9.88 -2.29
CA ASN A 312 10.22 -9.15 -1.02
C ASN A 312 10.80 -7.73 -1.13
N SER A 313 11.88 -7.53 -1.88
CA SER A 313 12.43 -6.19 -2.14
C SER A 313 11.49 -5.29 -2.96
N LEU A 314 10.58 -5.88 -3.75
CA LEU A 314 9.56 -5.11 -4.47
C LEU A 314 8.49 -4.55 -3.54
N PHE A 315 8.28 -5.21 -2.40
CA PHE A 315 7.31 -4.84 -1.36
C PHE A 315 7.95 -4.12 -0.15
N ALA A 316 9.25 -4.29 0.10
CA ALA A 316 9.94 -3.71 1.23
C ALA A 316 10.18 -2.20 1.07
N ALA A 317 9.96 -1.45 2.16
CA ALA A 317 10.54 -0.11 2.29
C ALA A 317 12.05 -0.23 2.49
N PRO A 318 12.86 0.75 2.05
CA PRO A 318 14.25 0.80 2.51
C PRO A 318 14.24 0.89 4.04
N PRO A 319 15.26 0.32 4.72
CA PRO A 319 15.39 0.48 6.16
C PRO A 319 15.28 1.96 6.50
N SER A 320 14.48 2.27 7.52
CA SER A 320 14.43 3.61 8.10
C SER A 320 15.86 4.09 8.30
N LEU A 321 16.21 5.23 7.71
CA LEU A 321 17.45 5.92 8.05
C LEU A 321 17.53 5.95 9.58
N PRO A 322 18.69 5.63 10.19
CA PRO A 322 18.83 5.75 11.63
C PRO A 322 18.42 7.18 11.99
N THR A 323 17.47 7.28 12.92
CA THR A 323 17.08 8.53 13.55
C THR A 323 18.38 9.22 13.96
N ILE A 324 18.71 10.33 13.31
CA ILE A 324 19.72 11.23 13.84
C ILE A 324 19.09 11.69 15.15
N THR A 325 19.57 11.14 16.26
CA THR A 325 19.32 11.67 17.58
C THR A 325 19.82 13.10 17.54
N ASN A 326 18.88 14.04 17.56
CA ASN A 326 19.21 15.41 17.96
C ASN A 326 19.61 15.33 19.42
N ASP A 327 20.89 15.08 19.67
CA ASP A 327 21.52 15.49 20.92
C ASP A 327 21.63 17.01 20.85
N VAL A 328 20.62 17.67 21.41
CA VAL A 328 20.79 19.00 22.00
C VAL A 328 21.37 18.75 23.37
N ASP A 329 22.60 19.21 23.59
CA ASP A 329 23.13 19.81 24.81
C ASP A 329 24.46 20.47 24.40
N GLU A 330 24.51 21.81 24.37
CA GLU A 330 25.08 22.63 25.46
C GLU A 330 26.59 22.39 25.64
N ASP A 331 27.42 23.27 25.06
CA ASP A 331 28.27 24.21 25.82
C ASP A 331 29.48 24.76 25.03
N MET A 332 29.65 26.08 25.16
CA MET A 332 30.90 26.87 25.21
C MET A 332 31.93 26.77 24.07
N ASP A 333 31.90 27.73 23.15
CA ASP A 333 32.77 28.95 23.13
C ASP A 333 32.65 29.70 21.78
#